data_AF-A0A0R3MMF2-F1
#
_entry.id   AF-A0A0R3MMF2-F1
#
_cell.length_a   1.000
_cell.length_b   1.000
_cell.length_c   1.000
_cell.angle_alpha   90.00
_cell.angle_beta   90.00
_cell.angle_gamma   90.00
#
_symmetry.space_group_name_H-M   'P 1'
#
loop_
_entity.id
_entity.type
_entity.pdbx_description
1 polymer ?
#
loop_
_entity_poly.entity_id
_entity_poly.type
_entity_poly.pdbx_seq_one_letter_code
_entity_poly.pdbx_strand_id
1 'polypeptide(L)'
;MSTFKSGVAAMAAMMLAATSAQGAYFTYAQFEQLSVNARATYIAGAYDAYTGLHDADEASTRLQQHRQSCISNARMTNVQLAENVAAFARAHPQVQAQRNVLPALIGYFNAACGYPPGESK
;
A
#
# COMPACT_ATOMS: atom_id res chain seq x y z
N MET A 1 20.98 -28.22 -48.95
CA MET A 1 21.62 -26.96 -48.48
C MET A 1 20.71 -25.82 -48.92
N SER A 2 20.18 -24.91 -48.10
CA SER A 2 20.05 -24.80 -46.66
C SER A 2 18.84 -23.89 -46.40
N THR A 3 18.15 -24.18 -45.31
CA THR A 3 17.02 -23.49 -44.70
C THR A 3 17.31 -22.01 -44.38
N PHE A 4 16.48 -21.10 -44.91
CA PHE A 4 16.41 -19.68 -44.51
C PHE A 4 14.95 -19.31 -44.22
N LYS A 5 14.35 -19.90 -43.18
CA LYS A 5 12.99 -19.54 -42.71
C LYS A 5 12.85 -19.81 -41.20
N SER A 6 13.73 -19.24 -40.38
CA SER A 6 13.60 -19.36 -38.91
C SER A 6 14.12 -18.16 -38.11
N GLY A 7 14.36 -17.01 -38.74
CA GLY A 7 14.87 -15.83 -38.03
C GLY A 7 13.79 -14.92 -37.42
N VAL A 8 12.64 -14.78 -38.06
CA VAL A 8 11.70 -13.68 -37.72
C VAL A 8 10.72 -14.07 -36.59
N ALA A 9 10.39 -15.35 -36.44
CA ALA A 9 9.41 -15.79 -35.44
C ALA A 9 9.93 -15.70 -34.00
N ALA A 10 11.25 -15.75 -33.79
CA ALA A 10 11.84 -15.73 -32.44
C ALA A 10 11.85 -14.32 -31.81
N MET A 11 11.85 -13.25 -32.61
CA MET A 11 11.85 -11.88 -32.08
C MET A 11 10.46 -11.38 -31.65
N ALA A 12 9.38 -11.93 -32.21
CA ALA A 12 8.02 -11.54 -31.82
C ALA A 12 7.60 -12.10 -30.44
N ALA A 13 8.22 -13.20 -29.99
CA ALA A 13 7.88 -13.83 -28.71
C ALA A 13 8.46 -13.12 -27.47
N MET A 14 9.46 -12.24 -27.64
CA MET A 14 10.06 -11.50 -26.51
C MET A 14 9.37 -10.18 -26.16
N MET A 15 8.42 -9.70 -26.97
CA MET A 15 7.74 -8.42 -26.70
C MET A 15 6.49 -8.53 -25.80
N LEU A 16 6.02 -9.75 -25.46
CA LEU A 16 4.80 -9.92 -24.65
C LEU A 16 5.02 -9.98 -23.13
N ALA A 17 6.26 -9.89 -22.64
CA ALA A 17 6.54 -9.97 -21.19
C ALA A 17 6.94 -8.63 -20.56
N ALA A 18 6.69 -7.50 -21.24
CA ALA A 18 6.70 -6.20 -20.59
C ALA A 18 5.37 -5.98 -19.84
N THR A 19 5.01 -6.89 -18.92
CA THR A 19 4.15 -6.50 -17.81
C THR A 19 4.98 -5.50 -17.03
N SER A 20 4.70 -4.22 -17.27
CA SER A 20 5.19 -3.17 -16.43
C SER A 20 4.91 -3.58 -14.98
N ALA A 21 5.97 -3.65 -14.18
CA ALA A 21 5.87 -3.86 -12.75
C ALA A 21 5.28 -2.60 -12.11
N GLN A 22 4.03 -2.25 -12.45
CA GLN A 22 3.23 -1.47 -11.54
C GLN A 22 3.00 -2.41 -10.36
N GLY A 23 3.61 -2.11 -9.21
CA GLY A 23 3.23 -2.77 -7.96
C GLY A 23 1.70 -2.76 -7.90
N ALA A 24 1.08 -3.93 -8.00
CA ALA A 24 -0.37 -4.03 -8.12
C ALA A 24 -0.96 -3.57 -6.79
N TYR A 25 -1.39 -2.31 -6.72
CA TYR A 25 -2.09 -1.80 -5.56
C TYR A 25 -3.54 -2.29 -5.64
N PHE A 26 -3.98 -3.05 -4.64
CA PHE A 26 -5.36 -3.45 -4.56
C PHE A 26 -6.25 -2.24 -4.26
N THR A 27 -7.41 -2.19 -4.90
CA THR A 27 -8.52 -1.37 -4.41
C THR A 27 -9.01 -1.93 -3.08
N TYR A 28 -9.81 -1.16 -2.36
CA TYR A 28 -10.40 -1.65 -1.11
C TYR A 28 -11.24 -2.92 -1.31
N ALA A 29 -12.08 -2.95 -2.36
CA ALA A 29 -12.91 -4.12 -2.67
C ALA A 29 -12.07 -5.37 -2.98
N GLN A 30 -10.96 -5.22 -3.71
CA GLN A 30 -10.04 -6.33 -3.97
C GLN A 30 -9.32 -6.79 -2.70
N PHE A 31 -8.90 -5.84 -1.86
CA PHE A 31 -8.26 -6.12 -0.59
C PHE A 31 -9.16 -6.92 0.36
N GLU A 32 -10.46 -6.62 0.43
CA GLU A 32 -11.39 -7.38 1.27
C GLU A 32 -11.61 -8.83 0.81
N GLN A 33 -11.40 -9.12 -0.47
CA GLN A 33 -11.52 -10.46 -1.04
C GLN A 33 -10.28 -11.33 -0.80
N LEU A 34 -9.16 -10.74 -0.37
CA LEU A 34 -7.95 -11.48 -0.04
C LEU A 34 -8.13 -12.34 1.22
N SER A 35 -7.38 -13.44 1.29
CA SER A 35 -7.26 -14.21 2.53
C SER A 35 -6.65 -13.36 3.65
N VAL A 36 -6.89 -13.72 4.91
CA VAL A 36 -6.36 -13.00 6.08
C VAL A 36 -4.83 -12.82 5.97
N ASN A 37 -4.10 -13.88 5.63
CA ASN A 37 -2.65 -13.83 5.48
C ASN A 37 -2.22 -12.92 4.31
N ALA A 38 -2.93 -12.96 3.17
CA ALA A 38 -2.62 -12.10 2.04
C ALA A 38 -2.87 -10.61 2.36
N ARG A 39 -3.93 -10.29 3.12
CA ARG A 39 -4.17 -8.93 3.62
C ARG A 39 -3.07 -8.46 4.56
N ALA A 40 -2.64 -9.31 5.49
CA ALA A 40 -1.57 -9.01 6.42
C ALA A 40 -0.24 -8.74 5.69
N THR A 41 0.12 -9.57 4.71
CA THR A 41 1.32 -9.35 3.88
C THR A 41 1.23 -8.06 3.06
N TYR A 42 0.07 -7.80 2.45
CA TYR A 42 -0.13 -6.58 1.68
C TYR A 42 0.00 -5.33 2.57
N ILE A 43 -0.61 -5.35 3.75
CA ILE A 43 -0.56 -4.23 4.70
C ILE A 43 0.83 -4.02 5.27
N ALA A 44 1.61 -5.09 5.50
CA ALA A 44 3.02 -4.98 5.87
C ALA A 44 3.81 -4.22 4.80
N GLY A 45 3.68 -4.62 3.53
CA GLY A 45 4.34 -3.91 2.43
C GLY A 45 3.85 -2.46 2.25
N ALA A 46 2.56 -2.21 2.45
CA ALA A 46 2.00 -0.86 2.41
C ALA A 46 2.50 0.01 3.58
N TYR A 47 2.68 -0.56 4.76
CA TYR A 47 3.28 0.10 5.91
C TYR A 47 4.75 0.43 5.64
N ASP A 48 5.53 -0.54 5.16
CA ASP A 48 6.94 -0.34 4.81
C ASP A 48 7.08 0.78 3.76
N ALA A 49 6.25 0.75 2.71
CA ALA A 49 6.20 1.80 1.70
C ALA A 49 5.85 3.16 2.33
N TYR A 50 4.83 3.22 3.20
CA TYR A 50 4.46 4.42 3.93
C TYR A 50 5.61 4.94 4.80
N THR A 51 6.41 4.07 5.44
CA THR A 51 7.54 4.51 6.26
C THR A 51 8.73 5.04 5.45
N GLY A 52 8.89 4.55 4.22
CA GLY A 52 9.94 4.99 3.29
C GLY A 52 9.64 6.30 2.57
N LEU A 53 8.38 6.76 2.58
CA LEU A 53 8.02 8.08 2.04
C LEU A 53 8.75 9.16 2.84
N HIS A 54 9.31 10.14 2.14
CA HIS A 54 9.86 11.34 2.75
C HIS A 54 9.13 12.51 2.11
N ASP A 55 8.41 13.28 2.91
CA ASP A 55 7.76 14.50 2.45
C ASP A 55 8.81 15.62 2.33
N ALA A 56 8.60 16.54 1.39
CA ALA A 56 9.49 17.70 1.19
C ALA A 56 9.38 18.76 2.30
N ASP A 57 8.35 18.65 3.14
CA ASP A 57 8.02 19.61 4.20
C ASP A 57 8.30 19.03 5.59
N GLU A 58 8.84 19.88 6.48
CA GLU A 58 9.25 19.47 7.83
C GLU A 58 8.06 19.04 8.69
N ALA A 59 6.94 19.77 8.64
CA ALA A 59 5.76 19.43 9.43
C ALA A 59 5.18 18.07 8.98
N SER A 60 5.13 17.83 7.68
CA SER A 60 4.69 16.56 7.10
C SER A 60 5.60 15.39 7.54
N THR A 61 6.92 15.61 7.56
CA THR A 61 7.90 14.65 8.06
C THR A 61 7.70 14.35 9.55
N ARG A 62 7.52 15.37 10.40
CA ARG A 62 7.28 15.17 11.84
C ARG A 62 5.99 14.42 12.11
N LEU A 63 4.92 14.79 11.41
CA LEU A 63 3.63 14.11 11.50
C LEU A 63 3.75 12.63 11.10
N GLN A 64 4.51 12.33 10.04
CA GLN A 64 4.77 10.96 9.62
C GLN A 64 5.55 10.17 10.69
N GLN A 65 6.64 10.72 11.23
CA GLN A 65 7.45 10.11 12.29
C GLN A 65 6.63 9.86 13.58
N HIS A 66 5.77 10.80 13.95
CA HIS A 66 4.83 10.65 15.07
C HIS A 66 3.91 9.43 14.85
N ARG A 67 3.29 9.33 13.68
CA ARG A 67 2.42 8.18 13.34
C ARG A 67 3.19 6.87 13.29
N GLN A 68 4.39 6.83 12.70
CA GLN A 68 5.24 5.64 12.70
C GLN A 68 5.54 5.17 14.13
N SER A 69 5.94 6.10 15.01
CA SER A 69 6.25 5.80 16.42
C SER A 69 5.02 5.27 17.16
N CYS A 70 3.87 5.93 16.99
CA CYS A 70 2.60 5.51 17.58
C CYS A 70 2.19 4.09 17.15
N ILE A 71 2.20 3.79 15.85
CA ILE A 71 1.82 2.48 15.31
C ILE A 71 2.81 1.39 15.75
N SER A 72 4.12 1.67 15.72
CA SER A 72 5.13 0.74 16.21
C SER A 72 4.96 0.44 17.70
N ASN A 73 4.68 1.46 18.52
CA ASN A 73 4.46 1.32 19.96
C ASN A 73 3.17 0.59 20.32
N ALA A 74 2.17 0.57 19.42
CA ALA A 74 0.96 -0.22 19.58
C ALA A 74 1.20 -1.74 19.50
N ARG A 75 2.39 -2.18 19.02
CA ARG A 75 2.82 -3.59 18.95
C ARG A 75 1.79 -4.52 18.29
N MET A 76 1.09 -4.01 17.29
CA MET A 76 0.12 -4.80 16.52
C MET A 76 0.84 -5.80 15.62
N THR A 77 0.27 -6.99 15.49
CA THR A 77 0.62 -7.89 14.39
C THR A 77 0.13 -7.33 13.05
N ASN A 78 0.73 -7.76 11.94
CA ASN A 78 0.27 -7.38 10.60
C ASN A 78 -1.20 -7.78 10.34
N VAL A 79 -1.67 -8.86 10.98
CA VAL A 79 -3.08 -9.28 10.92
C VAL A 79 -3.96 -8.25 11.62
N GLN A 80 -3.65 -7.88 12.85
CA GLN A 80 -4.40 -6.86 13.60
C GLN A 80 -4.39 -5.51 12.88
N LEU A 81 -3.24 -5.12 12.31
CA LEU A 81 -3.14 -3.91 11.52
C LEU A 81 -4.06 -3.95 10.30
N ALA A 82 -4.04 -5.06 9.55
CA ALA A 82 -4.90 -5.23 8.38
C ALA A 82 -6.39 -5.21 8.72
N GLU A 83 -6.78 -5.82 9.85
CA GLU A 83 -8.16 -5.82 10.34
C GLU A 83 -8.61 -4.42 10.77
N ASN A 84 -7.75 -3.68 11.46
CA ASN A 84 -8.03 -2.31 11.88
C ASN A 84 -8.18 -1.36 10.67
N VAL A 85 -7.34 -1.52 9.65
CA VAL A 85 -7.43 -0.75 8.39
C VAL A 85 -8.72 -1.09 7.66
N ALA A 86 -9.10 -2.37 7.59
CA ALA A 86 -10.37 -2.77 7.00
C ALA A 86 -11.57 -2.20 7.77
N ALA A 87 -11.53 -2.25 9.11
CA ALA A 87 -12.57 -1.69 9.96
C ALA A 87 -12.70 -0.18 9.76
N PHE A 88 -11.58 0.53 9.69
CA PHE A 88 -11.56 1.95 9.38
C PHE A 88 -12.19 2.22 8.01
N ALA A 89 -11.77 1.51 6.96
CA ALA A 89 -12.30 1.69 5.62
C ALA A 89 -13.80 1.43 5.53
N ARG A 90 -14.32 0.37 6.19
CA ARG A 90 -15.78 0.09 6.26
C ARG A 90 -16.58 1.28 6.80
N ALA A 91 -16.03 2.01 7.77
CA ALA A 91 -16.67 3.17 8.37
C ALA A 91 -16.53 4.46 7.54
N HIS A 92 -15.72 4.47 6.47
CA HIS A 92 -15.37 5.68 5.72
C HIS A 92 -15.52 5.46 4.20
N PRO A 93 -16.73 5.59 3.63
CA PRO A 93 -16.99 5.35 2.20
C PRO A 93 -16.06 6.13 1.25
N GLN A 94 -15.62 7.32 1.65
CA GLN A 94 -14.71 8.17 0.89
C GLN A 94 -13.31 7.55 0.67
N VAL A 95 -12.82 6.69 1.57
CA VAL A 95 -11.54 5.98 1.36
C VAL A 95 -11.74 4.69 0.57
N GLN A 96 -12.92 4.07 0.64
CA GLN A 96 -13.24 2.89 -0.19
C GLN A 96 -13.29 3.25 -1.68
N ALA A 97 -13.75 4.45 -2.01
CA ALA A 97 -13.82 4.98 -3.37
C ALA A 97 -12.44 5.31 -3.98
N GLN A 98 -11.35 5.26 -3.18
CA GLN A 98 -10.01 5.56 -3.66
C GLN A 98 -9.43 4.39 -4.47
N ARG A 99 -8.46 4.71 -5.32
CA ARG A 99 -7.86 3.75 -6.26
C ARG A 99 -7.08 2.63 -5.57
N ASN A 100 -6.68 2.79 -4.32
CA ASN A 100 -5.96 1.78 -3.57
C ASN A 100 -6.23 1.86 -2.05
N VAL A 101 -5.70 0.91 -1.30
CA VAL A 101 -5.85 0.82 0.17
C VAL A 101 -5.01 1.85 0.94
N LEU A 102 -4.03 2.51 0.32
CA LEU A 102 -3.10 3.40 1.04
C LEU A 102 -3.82 4.58 1.74
N PRO A 103 -4.83 5.25 1.15
CA PRO A 103 -5.65 6.22 1.86
C PRO A 103 -6.38 5.67 3.09
N ALA A 104 -6.82 4.41 3.06
CA ALA A 104 -7.42 3.78 4.23
C ALA A 104 -6.38 3.52 5.33
N LEU A 105 -5.17 3.11 4.96
CA LEU A 105 -4.04 2.93 5.89
C LEU A 105 -3.66 4.26 6.57
N ILE A 106 -3.44 5.31 5.78
CA ILE A 106 -3.08 6.64 6.28
C ILE A 106 -4.24 7.23 7.10
N GLY A 107 -5.48 7.06 6.64
CA GLY A 107 -6.67 7.49 7.36
C GLY A 107 -6.78 6.82 8.74
N TYR A 108 -6.52 5.51 8.81
CA TYR A 108 -6.45 4.80 10.07
C TYR A 108 -5.35 5.34 10.98
N PHE A 109 -4.14 5.62 10.47
CA PHE A 109 -3.06 6.19 11.28
C PHE A 109 -3.42 7.57 11.84
N ASN A 110 -4.06 8.42 11.03
CA ASN A 110 -4.54 9.72 11.48
C ASN A 110 -5.58 9.57 12.61
N ALA A 111 -6.53 8.65 12.46
CA ALA A 111 -7.57 8.42 13.46
C ALA A 111 -7.01 7.81 14.75
N ALA A 112 -6.04 6.90 14.65
CA ALA A 112 -5.48 6.20 15.80
C ALA A 112 -4.45 7.03 16.58
N CYS A 113 -3.64 7.84 15.88
CA CYS A 113 -2.48 8.51 16.46
C CYS A 113 -2.64 10.03 16.60
N GLY A 114 -3.61 10.63 15.91
CA GLY A 114 -3.81 12.08 15.90
C GLY A 114 -2.60 12.84 15.32
N TYR A 115 -2.41 14.06 15.83
CA TYR A 115 -1.33 14.97 15.44
C TYR A 115 -0.25 15.05 16.52
N PRO A 116 1.01 15.35 16.16
CA PRO A 116 2.06 15.57 17.15
C PRO A 116 1.73 16.80 18.02
N PRO A 117 2.28 16.86 19.26
CA PRO A 117 2.04 17.99 20.16
C PRO A 117 2.45 19.32 19.52
N GLY A 118 1.52 20.28 19.51
CA GLY A 118 1.75 21.62 18.94
C GLY A 118 1.36 21.78 17.47
N GLU A 119 0.88 20.73 16.82
CA GLU A 119 0.32 20.79 15.47
C GLU A 119 -1.21 20.55 15.50
N SER A 120 -1.96 21.26 14.65
CA SER A 120 -3.40 21.10 14.49
C SER A 120 -3.77 20.86 13.02
N LYS A 121 -4.90 20.16 12.81
CA LYS A 121 -5.46 19.80 11.50
C LYS A 121 -5.64 20.98 10.55
#